data_AF-X1VZP2-F1
#
_entry.id   AF-X1VZP2-F1
#
_cell.length_a   1.000
_cell.length_b   1.000
_cell.length_c   1.000
_cell.angle_alpha   90.00
_cell.angle_beta   90.00
_cell.angle_gamma   90.00
#
_symmetry.space_group_name_H-M   'P 1'
#
loop_
_entity.id
_entity.type
_entity.pdbx_description
1 polymer ?
#
loop_
_entity_poly.entity_id
_entity_poly.type
_entity_poly.pdbx_seq_one_letter_code
_entity_poly.pdbx_strand_id
1 'polypeptide(L)'
;YLSSVRQGEKVIGIAPLLVKEGRASLIGSVDVCDYLDFVVVPGRERDFFSALLDDLKEKGINQLDLRPLRPDSTVLTHLVSIAQNRGYEVLCHLEDISFELALPSTWDEYLAILTTKQRHEVRRKLRRLSEAGKVNYHFVKDSVAIHDSMDAFLKMFTESRTDKASFLTAQMESFFRSVADNMA
;
A
#
# COMPACT_ATOMS: atom_id res chain seq x y z
N TYR A 1 2.99 -2.11 -17.04
CA TYR A 1 3.32 -0.89 -17.81
C TYR A 1 3.74 0.21 -16.85
N LEU A 2 5.01 0.24 -16.49
CA LEU A 2 5.57 1.35 -15.72
C LEU A 2 6.01 2.43 -16.71
N SER A 3 5.55 3.67 -16.53
CA SER A 3 6.03 4.80 -17.33
C SER A 3 6.46 5.97 -16.44
N SER A 4 7.36 6.79 -16.96
CA SER A 4 7.78 8.03 -16.33
C SER A 4 7.39 9.20 -17.24
N VAL A 5 6.81 10.26 -16.66
CA VAL A 5 6.57 11.51 -17.38
C VAL A 5 7.74 12.46 -17.11
N ARG A 6 8.23 13.11 -18.16
CA ARG A 6 9.41 13.98 -18.11
C ARG A 6 9.12 15.35 -18.69
N GLN A 7 9.75 16.38 -18.13
CA GLN A 7 9.87 17.70 -18.75
C GLN A 7 11.35 17.92 -19.09
N GLY A 8 11.68 17.84 -20.38
CA GLY A 8 13.07 17.74 -20.82
C GLY A 8 13.72 16.48 -20.22
N GLU A 9 14.84 16.65 -19.53
CA GLU A 9 15.55 15.53 -18.87
C GLU A 9 15.02 15.20 -17.46
N LYS A 10 14.20 16.08 -16.88
CA LYS A 10 13.72 15.94 -15.50
C LYS A 10 12.47 15.06 -15.45
N VAL A 11 12.51 13.98 -14.65
CA VAL A 11 11.31 13.19 -14.32
C VAL A 11 10.42 14.01 -13.39
N ILE A 12 9.14 14.15 -13.76
CA ILE A 12 8.13 14.87 -12.97
C ILE A 12 7.08 13.93 -12.35
N GLY A 13 7.08 12.66 -12.74
CA GLY A 13 6.32 11.62 -12.04
C GLY A 13 6.46 10.24 -12.67
N ILE A 14 5.91 9.24 -11.98
CA ILE A 14 5.90 7.83 -12.35
C ILE A 14 4.45 7.33 -12.30
N ALA A 15 4.05 6.62 -13.35
CA ALA A 15 2.77 5.94 -13.46
C ALA A 15 2.95 4.42 -13.34
N PRO A 16 2.74 3.84 -12.14
CA PRO A 16 2.83 2.40 -11.93
C PRO A 16 1.54 1.73 -12.39
N LEU A 17 1.38 1.57 -13.71
CA LEU A 17 0.16 1.02 -14.31
C LEU A 17 0.35 -0.42 -14.82
N LEU A 18 -0.69 -1.23 -14.80
CA LEU A 18 -0.78 -2.50 -15.50
C LEU A 18 -1.82 -2.34 -16.59
N VAL A 19 -1.43 -2.59 -17.85
CA VAL A 19 -2.35 -2.50 -18.99
C VAL A 19 -2.75 -3.91 -19.39
N LYS A 20 -4.05 -4.17 -19.41
CA LYS A 20 -4.66 -5.42 -19.87
C LYS A 20 -5.93 -5.08 -20.64
N GLU A 21 -6.06 -5.61 -21.85
CA GLU A 21 -7.31 -5.56 -22.63
C GLU A 21 -7.93 -4.15 -22.76
N GLY A 22 -7.10 -3.12 -23.00
CA GLY A 22 -7.57 -1.73 -23.15
C GLY A 22 -7.89 -1.00 -21.84
N ARG A 23 -7.71 -1.65 -20.69
CA ARG A 23 -7.81 -1.06 -19.35
C ARG A 23 -6.42 -0.90 -18.74
N ALA A 24 -6.19 0.24 -18.08
CA ALA A 24 -5.03 0.42 -17.21
C ALA A 24 -5.47 0.47 -15.74
N SER A 25 -4.77 -0.26 -14.87
CA SER A 25 -4.97 -0.24 -13.42
C SER A 25 -3.69 0.07 -12.68
N LEU A 26 -3.73 0.52 -11.43
CA LEU A 26 -2.52 0.64 -10.61
C LEU A 26 -1.89 -0.75 -10.38
N ILE A 27 -0.56 -0.83 -10.37
CA ILE A 27 0.19 -2.03 -10.00
C ILE A 27 0.05 -2.20 -8.49
N GLY A 28 -0.53 -3.32 -8.08
CA GLY A 28 -0.85 -3.66 -6.70
C GLY A 28 -2.11 -4.53 -6.65
N SER A 29 -2.59 -4.84 -5.46
CA SER A 29 -3.92 -5.44 -5.27
C SER A 29 -4.54 -4.92 -3.98
N VAL A 30 -5.86 -4.79 -3.97
CA VAL A 30 -6.66 -4.55 -2.75
C VAL A 30 -6.43 -5.61 -1.67
N ASP A 31 -5.98 -6.80 -2.06
CA ASP A 31 -5.70 -7.92 -1.15
C ASP A 31 -4.44 -7.70 -0.29
N VAL A 32 -3.50 -6.87 -0.74
CA VAL A 32 -2.16 -6.73 -0.12
C VAL A 32 -1.67 -5.28 -0.03
N CYS A 33 -2.43 -4.31 -0.54
CA CYS A 33 -2.11 -2.89 -0.50
C CYS A 33 -3.29 -2.10 0.08
N ASP A 34 -3.05 -1.34 1.14
CA ASP A 34 -4.09 -0.50 1.76
C ASP A 34 -4.46 0.69 0.86
N TYR A 35 -3.48 1.24 0.15
CA TYR A 35 -3.67 2.35 -0.78
C TYR A 35 -2.54 2.39 -1.82
N LEU A 36 -2.89 2.88 -3.01
CA LEU A 36 -2.01 3.10 -4.15
C LEU A 36 -2.17 4.54 -4.62
N ASP A 37 -1.18 5.03 -5.35
CA ASP A 37 -1.24 6.34 -5.99
C ASP A 37 -0.17 6.46 -7.09
N PHE A 38 -0.19 7.57 -7.80
CA PHE A 38 0.91 8.00 -8.66
C PHE A 38 2.01 8.67 -7.83
N VAL A 39 3.27 8.51 -8.26
CA VAL A 39 4.39 9.23 -7.65
C VAL A 39 4.61 10.49 -8.48
N VAL A 40 4.21 11.65 -7.96
CA VAL A 40 4.25 12.91 -8.71
C VAL A 40 5.03 13.97 -7.93
N VAL A 41 5.84 14.76 -8.64
CA VAL A 41 6.53 15.91 -8.04
C VAL A 41 5.48 16.96 -7.63
N PRO A 42 5.49 17.43 -6.37
CA PRO A 42 4.52 18.43 -5.91
C PRO A 42 4.47 19.68 -6.80
N GLY A 43 3.26 20.10 -7.15
CA GLY A 43 3.01 21.24 -8.04
C GLY A 43 3.11 20.92 -9.54
N ARG A 44 3.39 19.67 -9.91
CA ARG A 44 3.47 19.21 -11.32
C ARG A 44 2.34 18.24 -11.71
N GLU A 45 1.34 18.08 -10.86
CA GLU A 45 0.24 17.13 -11.00
C GLU A 45 -0.56 17.37 -12.27
N ARG A 46 -0.88 18.64 -12.58
CA ARG A 46 -1.61 18.98 -13.81
C ARG A 46 -0.84 18.60 -15.07
N ASP A 47 0.45 18.90 -15.12
CA ASP A 47 1.31 18.55 -16.28
C ASP A 47 1.42 17.03 -16.41
N PHE A 48 1.66 16.35 -15.29
CA PHE A 48 1.79 14.90 -15.20
C PHE A 48 0.53 14.19 -15.71
N PHE A 49 -0.62 14.50 -15.12
CA PHE A 49 -1.89 13.85 -15.47
C PHE A 49 -2.37 14.22 -16.87
N SER A 50 -2.10 15.43 -17.33
CA SER A 50 -2.40 15.82 -18.70
C SER A 50 -1.65 14.95 -19.70
N ALA A 51 -0.32 14.85 -19.54
CA ALA A 51 0.52 14.03 -20.41
C ALA A 51 0.19 12.53 -20.30
N LEU A 52 -0.14 12.05 -19.09
CA LEU A 52 -0.55 10.66 -18.89
C LEU A 52 -1.84 10.34 -19.64
N LEU A 53 -2.88 11.18 -19.53
CA LEU A 53 -4.15 10.94 -20.23
C LEU A 53 -3.98 10.98 -21.75
N ASP A 54 -3.11 11.85 -22.27
CA ASP A 54 -2.81 11.92 -23.69
C ASP A 54 -2.11 10.62 -24.17
N ASP A 55 -1.08 10.16 -23.45
CA ASP A 55 -0.35 8.91 -23.75
C ASP A 55 -1.25 7.67 -23.71
N LEU A 56 -2.12 7.58 -22.70
CA LEU A 56 -3.06 6.46 -22.57
C LEU A 56 -4.07 6.44 -23.72
N LYS A 57 -4.60 7.61 -24.10
CA LYS A 57 -5.53 7.73 -25.22
C LYS A 57 -4.89 7.34 -26.55
N GLU A 58 -3.66 7.78 -26.81
CA GLU A 58 -2.90 7.40 -28.01
C GLU A 58 -2.65 5.89 -28.09
N LYS A 59 -2.50 5.23 -26.94
CA LYS A 59 -2.36 3.77 -26.83
C LYS A 59 -3.68 3.01 -26.91
N GLY A 60 -4.80 3.71 -27.13
CA GLY A 60 -6.13 3.11 -27.22
C GLY A 60 -6.67 2.61 -25.87
N ILE A 61 -6.09 3.06 -24.76
CA ILE A 61 -6.58 2.74 -23.42
C ILE A 61 -7.78 3.64 -23.15
N ASN A 62 -8.93 3.04 -22.89
CA ASN A 62 -10.20 3.75 -22.75
C ASN A 62 -10.78 3.67 -21.32
N GLN A 63 -10.14 2.90 -20.42
CA GLN A 63 -10.59 2.73 -19.06
C GLN A 63 -9.42 2.79 -18.07
N LEU A 64 -9.62 3.52 -16.98
CA LEU A 64 -8.73 3.56 -15.82
C LEU A 64 -9.44 2.93 -14.62
N ASP A 65 -8.77 1.99 -13.95
CA ASP A 65 -9.20 1.38 -12.68
C ASP A 65 -8.17 1.68 -11.59
N LEU A 66 -8.43 2.73 -10.82
CA LEU A 66 -7.47 3.32 -9.88
C LEU A 66 -7.95 3.07 -8.45
N ARG A 67 -7.68 1.87 -7.92
CA ARG A 67 -8.05 1.50 -6.55
C ARG A 67 -7.01 0.55 -5.92
N PRO A 68 -6.87 0.54 -4.60
CA PRO A 68 -7.52 1.43 -3.62
C PRO A 68 -6.81 2.79 -3.50
N LEU A 69 -7.54 3.86 -3.13
CA LEU A 69 -7.00 5.23 -3.01
C LEU A 69 -7.27 5.81 -1.63
N ARG A 70 -6.30 6.59 -1.10
CA ARG A 70 -6.57 7.47 0.05
C ARG A 70 -7.36 8.71 -0.39
N PRO A 71 -8.17 9.32 0.51
CA PRO A 71 -8.88 10.58 0.24
C PRO A 71 -7.99 11.75 -0.22
N ASP A 72 -6.74 11.77 0.23
CA ASP A 72 -5.73 12.79 -0.08
C ASP A 72 -4.82 12.41 -1.26
N SER A 73 -5.10 11.31 -1.96
CA SER A 73 -4.32 10.86 -3.14
C SER A 73 -4.31 11.90 -4.26
N THR A 74 -3.23 11.90 -5.05
CA THR A 74 -3.08 12.74 -6.25
C THR A 74 -4.17 12.45 -7.29
N VAL A 75 -4.66 11.21 -7.34
CA VAL A 75 -5.82 10.85 -8.17
C VAL A 75 -7.05 11.66 -7.79
N LEU A 76 -7.46 11.61 -6.52
CA LEU A 76 -8.70 12.28 -6.09
C LEU A 76 -8.55 13.80 -6.04
N THR A 77 -7.38 14.30 -5.62
CA THR A 77 -7.13 15.74 -5.48
C THR A 77 -6.87 16.45 -6.81
N HIS A 78 -6.39 15.74 -7.84
CA HIS A 78 -6.02 16.35 -9.13
C HIS A 78 -6.63 15.63 -10.34
N LEU A 79 -6.33 14.34 -10.55
CA LEU A 79 -6.72 13.62 -11.77
C LEU A 79 -8.23 13.65 -12.03
N VAL A 80 -9.06 13.44 -11.01
CA VAL A 80 -10.53 13.47 -11.14
C VAL A 80 -11.00 14.75 -11.82
N SER A 81 -10.55 15.90 -11.32
CA SER A 81 -10.93 17.20 -11.88
C SER A 81 -10.43 17.39 -13.32
N ILE A 82 -9.22 16.92 -13.62
CA ILE A 82 -8.61 17.02 -14.96
C ILE A 82 -9.37 16.14 -15.95
N ALA A 83 -9.73 14.92 -15.55
CA ALA A 83 -10.47 13.97 -16.37
C ALA A 83 -11.88 14.50 -16.66
N GLN A 84 -12.60 15.01 -15.66
CA GLN A 84 -13.92 15.61 -15.85
C GLN A 84 -13.88 16.83 -16.79
N ASN A 85 -12.89 17.72 -16.63
CA ASN A 85 -12.70 18.87 -17.52
C ASN A 85 -12.38 18.47 -18.97
N ARG A 86 -11.82 17.27 -19.17
CA ARG A 86 -11.56 16.67 -20.49
C ARG A 86 -12.75 15.85 -21.02
N GLY A 87 -13.88 15.84 -20.31
CA GLY A 87 -15.12 15.17 -20.73
C GLY A 87 -15.15 13.67 -20.46
N TYR A 88 -14.23 13.14 -19.65
CA TYR A 88 -14.28 11.73 -19.23
C TYR A 88 -15.35 11.51 -18.16
N GLU A 89 -16.01 10.35 -18.22
CA GLU A 89 -16.83 9.87 -17.11
C GLU A 89 -15.92 9.46 -15.95
N VAL A 90 -16.26 9.90 -14.74
CA VAL A 90 -15.53 9.55 -13.52
C VAL A 90 -16.51 9.02 -12.48
N LEU A 91 -16.25 7.80 -12.02
CA LEU A 91 -16.99 7.12 -10.97
C LEU A 91 -16.09 6.91 -9.76
N CYS A 92 -16.52 7.40 -8.60
CA CYS A 92 -15.81 7.24 -7.33
C CYS A 92 -16.73 6.55 -6.34
N HIS A 93 -16.24 5.47 -5.71
CA HIS A 93 -16.97 4.73 -4.70
C HIS A 93 -16.11 4.60 -3.43
N LEU A 94 -16.76 4.61 -2.27
CA LEU A 94 -16.09 4.28 -1.02
C LEU A 94 -15.80 2.78 -1.02
N GLU A 95 -14.52 2.41 -0.97
CA GLU A 95 -14.08 1.00 -0.95
C GLU A 95 -14.03 0.46 0.49
N ASP A 96 -13.25 1.10 1.36
CA ASP A 96 -13.07 0.70 2.77
C ASP A 96 -12.59 1.91 3.62
N ILE A 97 -12.32 1.67 4.91
CA ILE A 97 -11.80 2.62 5.88
C ILE A 97 -10.37 2.23 6.26
N SER A 98 -9.43 3.17 6.12
CA SER A 98 -8.07 3.03 6.63
C SER A 98 -7.93 3.78 7.96
N PHE A 99 -7.11 3.25 8.86
CA PHE A 99 -6.79 3.87 10.15
C PHE A 99 -5.38 4.44 10.10
N GLU A 100 -5.26 5.75 10.33
CA GLU A 100 -3.97 6.43 10.46
C GLU A 100 -3.76 6.88 11.90
N LEU A 101 -2.50 6.78 12.36
CA LEU A 101 -2.06 7.34 13.62
C LEU A 101 -0.78 8.13 13.41
N ALA A 102 -0.82 9.43 13.69
CA ALA A 102 0.39 10.24 13.82
C ALA A 102 1.22 9.69 14.97
N LEU A 103 2.36 9.08 14.66
CA LEU A 103 3.24 8.44 15.64
C LEU A 103 3.91 9.52 16.52
N PRO A 104 3.66 9.54 17.84
CA PRO A 104 4.34 10.46 18.73
C PRO A 104 5.84 10.13 18.84
N SER A 105 6.61 11.11 19.30
CA SER A 105 8.07 10.99 19.38
C SER A 105 8.53 10.03 20.48
N THR A 106 7.68 9.79 21.48
CA THR A 106 8.00 8.91 22.62
C THR A 106 6.90 7.90 22.93
N TRP A 107 7.29 6.84 23.62
CA TRP A 107 6.37 5.80 24.09
C TRP A 107 5.33 6.34 25.09
N ASP A 108 5.74 7.25 25.99
CA ASP A 108 4.82 7.82 26.98
C ASP A 108 3.78 8.75 26.33
N GLU A 109 4.19 9.52 25.33
CA GLU A 109 3.25 10.31 24.50
C GLU A 109 2.28 9.39 23.77
N TYR A 110 2.76 8.29 23.17
CA TYR A 110 1.88 7.28 22.58
C TYR A 110 0.88 6.72 23.59
N LEU A 111 1.30 6.35 24.81
CA LEU A 111 0.39 5.85 25.84
C LEU A 111 -0.62 6.91 26.29
N ALA A 112 -0.27 8.20 26.22
CA ALA A 112 -1.14 9.30 26.61
C ALA A 112 -2.33 9.49 25.65
N ILE A 113 -2.16 9.21 24.35
CA ILE A 113 -3.26 9.31 23.37
C ILE A 113 -4.30 8.18 23.54
N LEU A 114 -3.91 7.07 24.19
CA LEU A 114 -4.80 5.94 24.41
C LEU A 114 -5.80 6.23 25.52
N THR A 115 -7.03 5.73 25.34
CA THR A 115 -8.03 5.69 26.41
C THR A 115 -7.48 4.95 27.64
N THR A 116 -7.97 5.30 28.84
CA THR A 116 -7.56 4.66 30.09
C THR A 116 -7.61 3.13 30.00
N LYS A 117 -8.69 2.58 29.43
CA LYS A 117 -8.85 1.14 29.21
C LYS A 117 -7.75 0.55 28.32
N GLN A 118 -7.50 1.16 27.15
CA GLN A 118 -6.48 0.65 26.22
C GLN A 118 -5.06 0.79 26.79
N ARG A 119 -4.76 1.88 27.49
CA ARG A 119 -3.49 2.08 28.18
C ARG A 119 -3.22 1.00 29.23
N HIS A 120 -4.23 0.68 30.06
CA HIS A 120 -4.12 -0.41 31.02
C HIS A 120 -3.95 -1.76 30.32
N GLU A 121 -4.66 -2.01 29.23
CA GLU A 121 -4.56 -3.25 28.47
C GLU A 121 -3.18 -3.45 27.84
N VAL A 122 -2.60 -2.41 27.23
CA VAL A 122 -1.23 -2.44 26.68
C VAL A 122 -0.22 -2.73 27.79
N ARG A 123 -0.28 -2.00 28.92
CA ARG A 123 0.62 -2.23 30.07
C ARG A 123 0.49 -3.64 30.64
N ARG A 124 -0.75 -4.15 30.75
CA ARG A 124 -1.03 -5.52 31.20
C ARG A 124 -0.42 -6.56 30.26
N LYS A 125 -0.57 -6.39 28.93
CA LYS A 125 0.01 -7.30 27.93
C LYS A 125 1.53 -7.31 27.98
N LEU A 126 2.17 -6.14 28.07
CA LEU A 126 3.63 -6.05 28.18
C LEU A 126 4.16 -6.72 29.45
N ARG A 127 3.50 -6.51 30.60
CA ARG A 127 3.86 -7.19 31.84
C ARG A 127 3.73 -8.71 31.71
N ARG A 128 2.62 -9.23 31.18
CA ARG A 128 2.44 -10.68 30.98
C ARG A 128 3.46 -11.26 30.01
N LEU A 129 3.83 -10.51 28.98
CA LEU A 129 4.88 -10.90 28.04
C LEU A 129 6.23 -11.03 28.76
N SER A 130 6.60 -10.07 29.61
CA SER A 130 7.83 -10.15 30.42
C SER A 130 7.81 -11.28 31.46
N GLU A 131 6.64 -11.58 32.03
CA GLU A 131 6.46 -12.69 32.99
C GLU A 131 6.58 -14.06 32.30
N ALA A 132 6.23 -14.15 31.02
CA ALA A 132 6.30 -15.40 30.24
C ALA A 132 7.74 -15.80 29.87
N GLY A 133 8.69 -14.86 29.86
CA GLY A 133 10.09 -15.15 29.60
C GLY A 133 10.87 -13.98 29.01
N LYS A 134 12.13 -14.25 28.65
CA LYS A 134 12.99 -13.25 28.01
C LYS A 134 12.58 -13.08 26.55
N VAL A 135 12.08 -11.88 26.21
CA VAL A 135 11.74 -11.50 24.83
C VAL A 135 12.86 -10.67 24.24
N ASN A 136 13.26 -10.99 23.01
CA ASN A 136 14.21 -10.20 22.24
C ASN A 136 13.63 -9.94 20.84
N TYR A 137 13.99 -8.81 20.28
CA TYR A 137 13.69 -8.47 18.88
C TYR A 137 14.96 -8.67 18.05
N HIS A 138 14.80 -9.23 16.86
CA HIS A 138 15.89 -9.47 15.92
C HIS A 138 15.50 -8.93 14.56
N PHE A 139 16.48 -8.34 13.88
CA PHE A 139 16.39 -7.96 12.48
C PHE A 139 17.08 -9.03 11.65
N VAL A 140 16.33 -9.67 10.78
CA VAL A 140 16.83 -10.70 9.88
C VAL A 140 17.20 -10.03 8.56
N LYS A 141 18.42 -10.28 8.07
CA LYS A 141 18.95 -9.67 6.83
C LYS A 141 19.56 -10.67 5.88
N ASP A 142 19.91 -11.86 6.36
CA ASP A 142 20.43 -12.91 5.50
C ASP A 142 19.28 -13.72 4.88
N SER A 143 19.40 -14.01 3.59
CA SER A 143 18.35 -14.67 2.81
C SER A 143 17.93 -16.03 3.38
N VAL A 144 18.87 -16.79 3.95
CA VAL A 144 18.56 -18.11 4.54
C VAL A 144 17.67 -17.95 5.78
N ALA A 145 18.03 -17.10 6.73
CA ALA A 145 17.20 -16.87 7.90
C ALA A 145 15.90 -16.14 7.58
N ILE A 146 15.83 -15.37 6.48
CA ILE A 146 14.57 -14.81 5.98
C ILE A 146 13.61 -15.94 5.61
N HIS A 147 14.09 -16.95 4.88
CA HIS A 147 13.26 -18.10 4.51
C HIS A 147 12.71 -18.84 5.73
N ASP A 148 13.56 -19.15 6.71
CA ASP A 148 13.16 -19.82 7.96
C ASP A 148 12.16 -18.96 8.76
N SER A 149 12.36 -17.64 8.80
CA SER A 149 11.45 -16.71 9.46
C SER A 149 10.11 -16.62 8.76
N MET A 150 10.10 -16.68 7.42
CA MET A 150 8.88 -16.72 6.62
C MET A 150 8.10 -18.02 6.84
N ASP A 151 8.77 -19.16 6.96
CA ASP A 151 8.11 -20.44 7.30
C ASP A 151 7.38 -20.35 8.65
N ALA A 152 8.05 -19.80 9.67
CA ALA A 152 7.46 -19.58 10.98
C ALA A 152 6.28 -18.59 10.92
N PHE A 153 6.43 -17.49 10.19
CA PHE A 153 5.39 -16.48 10.02
C PHE A 153 4.13 -17.05 9.35
N LEU A 154 4.28 -17.75 8.22
CA LEU A 154 3.16 -18.30 7.44
C LEU A 154 2.41 -19.39 8.23
N LYS A 155 3.14 -20.20 8.99
CA LYS A 155 2.53 -21.15 9.93
C LYS A 155 1.69 -20.43 10.99
N MET A 156 2.26 -19.45 11.69
CA MET A 156 1.50 -18.68 12.70
C MET A 156 0.33 -17.91 12.08
N PHE A 157 0.50 -17.41 10.86
CA PHE A 157 -0.53 -16.66 10.13
C PHE A 157 -1.78 -17.52 9.90
N THR A 158 -1.59 -18.74 9.39
CA THR A 158 -2.69 -19.71 9.14
C THR A 158 -3.31 -20.25 10.42
N GLU A 159 -2.52 -20.51 11.46
CA GLU A 159 -3.02 -20.97 12.77
C GLU A 159 -3.83 -19.89 13.51
N SER A 160 -3.58 -18.61 13.21
CA SER A 160 -4.20 -17.52 13.96
C SER A 160 -5.70 -17.39 13.73
N ARG A 161 -6.18 -17.59 12.48
CA ARG A 161 -7.60 -17.48 12.08
C ARG A 161 -7.89 -18.27 10.80
N THR A 162 -9.11 -18.79 10.69
CA THR A 162 -9.55 -19.59 9.53
C THR A 162 -9.63 -18.80 8.22
N ASP A 163 -10.02 -17.52 8.26
CA ASP A 163 -10.07 -16.66 7.07
C ASP A 163 -8.68 -16.37 6.51
N LYS A 164 -7.67 -16.23 7.38
CA LYS A 164 -6.27 -16.11 6.98
C LYS A 164 -5.73 -17.39 6.32
N ALA A 165 -6.15 -18.55 6.82
CA ALA A 165 -5.81 -19.83 6.19
C ALA A 165 -6.39 -19.92 4.77
N SER A 166 -7.64 -19.48 4.56
CA SER A 166 -8.26 -19.43 3.24
C SER A 166 -7.62 -18.40 2.30
N PHE A 167 -7.15 -17.27 2.84
CA PHE A 167 -6.45 -16.23 2.09
C PHE A 167 -5.09 -16.71 1.57
N LEU A 168 -4.36 -17.52 2.36
CA LEU A 168 -3.02 -17.99 2.03
C LEU A 168 -3.05 -19.15 1.02
N THR A 169 -3.44 -18.84 -0.22
CA THR A 169 -3.29 -19.75 -1.35
C THR A 169 -1.82 -19.95 -1.72
N ALA A 170 -1.51 -21.00 -2.51
CA ALA A 170 -0.14 -21.24 -2.98
C ALA A 170 0.45 -20.04 -3.77
N GLN A 171 -0.40 -19.29 -4.50
CA GLN A 171 0.01 -18.08 -5.20
C GLN A 171 0.35 -16.96 -4.21
N MET A 172 -0.48 -16.77 -3.18
CA MET A 172 -0.26 -15.73 -2.17
C MET A 172 0.96 -16.03 -1.30
N GLU A 173 1.19 -17.29 -0.97
CA GLU A 173 2.41 -17.73 -0.29
C GLU A 173 3.66 -17.40 -1.12
N SER A 174 3.66 -17.79 -2.40
CA SER A 174 4.76 -17.48 -3.33
C SER A 174 4.99 -15.97 -3.45
N PHE A 175 3.92 -15.17 -3.48
CA PHE A 175 3.99 -13.72 -3.46
C PHE A 175 4.68 -13.18 -2.19
N PHE A 176 4.27 -13.60 -1.00
CA PHE A 176 4.89 -13.13 0.25
C PHE A 176 6.37 -13.50 0.35
N ARG A 177 6.76 -14.70 -0.09
CA ARG A 177 8.17 -15.11 -0.11
C ARG A 177 8.98 -14.25 -1.08
N SER A 178 8.45 -14.02 -2.28
CA SER A 178 9.08 -13.13 -3.27
C SER A 178 9.23 -11.70 -2.74
N VAL A 179 8.24 -11.16 -2.03
CA VAL A 179 8.35 -9.84 -1.40
C VAL A 179 9.47 -9.82 -0.36
N ALA A 180 9.54 -10.83 0.51
CA ALA A 180 10.59 -10.92 1.52
C ALA A 180 12.00 -10.96 0.89
N ASP A 181 12.18 -11.74 -0.18
CA ASP A 181 13.46 -11.86 -0.88
C ASP A 181 13.87 -10.56 -1.61
N ASN A 182 12.91 -9.83 -2.18
CA ASN A 182 13.19 -8.57 -2.90
C ASN A 182 13.41 -7.37 -1.95
N MET A 183 13.01 -7.49 -0.69
CA MET A 183 13.19 -6.46 0.33
C MET A 183 14.42 -6.69 1.23
N ALA A 184 15.09 -7.83 1.09
CA ALA A 184 16.32 -8.20 1.80
C ALA A 184 17.55 -7.41 1.29
#